data_AF-A0A6I7QVN5-F1
#
_entry.id   AF-A0A6I7QVN5-F1
#
_cell.length_a   1.000
_cell.length_b   1.000
_cell.length_c   1.000
_cell.angle_alpha   90.00
_cell.angle_beta   90.00
_cell.angle_gamma   90.00
#
_symmetry.space_group_name_H-M   'P 1'
#
loop_
_entity.id
_entity.type
_entity.pdbx_description
1 polymer ?
#
loop_
_entity_poly.entity_id
_entity_poly.type
_entity_poly.pdbx_seq_one_letter_code
_entity_poly.pdbx_strand_id
1 'polypeptide(L)'
;MKQPRHKWTFRSRFRANAYGWSASKLAAQRLKEALSEIKAVKRKDPVAAGEGAIILMERIWPAFAHIDTSSGALGSATDKTVHELTEIILAAPVDDTEREQWLDRLQQATTDDGVDYLGEVRERWGELCGSAERASRAADELLPTVRFVWERSTGGYFGGTPSCLSCLLAAGRYQELLDLIEDAPFVWWHYRQYGVYALEAMGKIDEAIEYAEQSRGLNDPPALIARACEGILLRAGRVEEAYERYARDAHQAGTYLATCRSIIRAYPHKEPRTILQDCIDGTPFEPGKWFAAARTLGFLDLAAELAFRSPVNIATLLRAARDFSDKNPTFTRSAATAALHWMSQGQYYEITGLDVLQARKLALDAAQAEDEEGIQEETSRYIAQLAESDATDEFVRKILRG
;
A
#
# COMPACT_ATOMS: atom_id res chain seq x y z
N MET A 1 23.84 32.43 7.67
CA MET A 1 23.18 31.20 8.17
C MET A 1 23.24 31.18 9.68
N LYS A 2 22.09 31.11 10.36
CA LYS A 2 22.00 30.89 11.81
C LYS A 2 22.60 29.52 12.14
N GLN A 3 23.39 29.39 13.22
CA GLN A 3 23.88 28.07 13.62
C GLN A 3 22.69 27.17 14.00
N PRO A 4 22.68 25.89 13.59
CA PRO A 4 21.58 25.00 13.90
C PRO A 4 21.46 24.80 15.42
N ARG A 5 20.24 24.75 15.94
CA ARG A 5 19.97 24.57 17.39
C ARG A 5 20.56 23.27 17.94
N HIS A 6 20.72 22.28 17.07
CA HIS A 6 21.26 20.96 17.40
C HIS A 6 22.38 20.54 16.43
N LYS A 7 23.41 19.87 16.95
CA LYS A 7 24.48 19.29 16.14
C LYS A 7 24.07 17.90 15.63
N TRP A 8 23.54 17.88 14.41
CA TRP A 8 23.08 16.66 13.75
C TRP A 8 24.22 15.75 13.27
N THR A 9 24.23 14.51 13.74
CA THR A 9 25.20 13.48 13.38
C THR A 9 24.99 13.00 11.94
N PHE A 10 23.73 12.85 11.53
CA PHE A 10 23.39 12.40 10.19
C PHE A 10 23.99 13.27 9.08
N ARG A 11 24.24 14.58 9.31
CA ARG A 11 24.80 15.49 8.29
C ARG A 11 26.06 14.96 7.61
N SER A 12 26.91 14.25 8.35
CA SER A 12 28.15 13.63 7.82
C SER A 12 27.89 12.52 6.79
N ARG A 13 26.73 11.86 6.88
CA ARG A 13 26.30 10.73 6.04
C ARG A 13 25.54 11.18 4.79
N PHE A 14 24.95 12.38 4.82
CA PHE A 14 24.21 12.98 3.71
C PHE A 14 24.98 14.14 3.08
N ARG A 15 26.24 13.90 2.72
CA ARG A 15 27.03 14.84 1.91
C ARG A 15 26.67 14.65 0.43
N ALA A 16 26.84 15.70 -0.38
CA ALA A 16 26.67 15.58 -1.81
C ALA A 16 27.55 14.44 -2.36
N ASN A 17 27.00 13.60 -3.24
CA ASN A 17 27.67 12.48 -3.86
C ASN A 17 28.24 11.45 -2.85
N ALA A 18 27.64 11.33 -1.66
CA ALA A 18 28.12 10.40 -0.62
C ALA A 18 27.92 8.92 -0.96
N TYR A 19 27.08 8.61 -1.94
CA TYR A 19 26.66 7.25 -2.28
C TYR A 19 26.92 6.95 -3.76
N GLY A 20 27.34 5.72 -4.06
CA GLY A 20 27.51 5.22 -5.42
C GLY A 20 26.27 4.50 -5.95
N TRP A 21 26.33 4.08 -7.22
CA TRP A 21 25.23 3.47 -7.98
C TRP A 21 24.43 2.37 -7.24
N SER A 22 25.10 1.41 -6.60
CA SER A 22 24.46 0.26 -5.95
C SER A 22 24.11 0.46 -4.46
N ALA A 23 24.09 1.71 -3.98
CA ALA A 23 24.00 2.01 -2.55
C ALA A 23 22.57 2.11 -1.99
N SER A 24 21.53 1.74 -2.74
CA SER A 24 20.12 1.94 -2.37
C SER A 24 19.78 1.40 -0.98
N LYS A 25 20.27 0.19 -0.63
CA LYS A 25 20.07 -0.42 0.70
C LYS A 25 20.72 0.39 1.83
N LEU A 26 21.95 0.85 1.63
CA LEU A 26 22.69 1.62 2.64
C LEU A 26 22.07 3.01 2.82
N ALA A 27 21.69 3.68 1.73
CA ALA A 27 21.00 4.96 1.75
C ALA A 27 19.66 4.88 2.51
N ALA A 28 18.85 3.86 2.22
CA ALA A 28 17.60 3.60 2.93
C ALA A 28 17.82 3.35 4.43
N GLN A 29 18.90 2.65 4.81
CA GLN A 29 19.27 2.49 6.21
C GLN A 29 19.65 3.83 6.86
N ARG A 30 20.46 4.66 6.18
CA ARG A 30 20.86 5.97 6.72
C ARG A 30 19.70 6.94 6.88
N LEU A 31 18.68 6.88 6.02
CA LEU A 31 17.43 7.63 6.19
C LEU A 31 16.73 7.26 7.50
N LYS A 32 16.57 5.96 7.76
CA LYS A 32 15.94 5.47 9.00
C LYS A 32 16.71 5.90 10.26
N GLU A 33 18.03 5.86 10.21
CA GLU A 33 18.90 6.31 11.30
C GLU A 33 18.75 7.82 11.55
N ALA A 34 18.75 8.64 10.48
CA ALA A 34 18.59 10.09 10.58
C ALA A 34 17.19 10.47 11.10
N LEU A 35 16.14 9.81 10.60
CA LEU A 35 14.77 10.00 11.10
C LEU A 35 14.67 9.63 12.59
N SER A 36 15.32 8.55 13.01
CA SER A 36 15.35 8.14 14.42
C SER A 36 16.05 9.17 15.31
N GLU A 37 17.16 9.74 14.83
CA GLU A 37 17.87 10.85 15.51
C GLU A 37 16.95 12.08 15.68
N ILE A 38 16.26 12.50 14.61
CA ILE A 38 15.32 13.63 14.63
C ILE A 38 14.15 13.36 15.58
N LYS A 39 13.53 12.17 15.52
CA LYS A 39 12.45 11.77 16.42
C LYS A 39 12.88 11.75 17.89
N ALA A 40 14.14 11.41 18.18
CA ALA A 40 14.66 11.45 19.55
C ALA A 40 14.77 12.90 20.08
N VAL A 41 15.19 13.84 19.24
CA VAL A 41 15.26 15.27 19.60
C VAL A 41 13.86 15.89 19.74
N LYS A 42 12.90 15.51 18.88
CA LYS A 42 11.50 16.00 18.89
C LYS A 42 10.88 15.98 20.29
N ARG A 43 11.18 14.95 21.08
CA ARG A 43 10.65 14.77 22.45
C ARG A 43 11.08 15.88 23.42
N LYS A 44 12.20 16.54 23.17
CA LYS A 44 12.79 17.57 24.04
C LYS A 44 12.71 18.96 23.42
N ASP A 45 12.95 19.05 22.11
CA ASP A 45 12.94 20.30 21.35
C ASP A 45 12.28 20.05 19.99
N PRO A 46 10.94 20.26 19.89
CA PRO A 46 10.20 20.04 18.66
C PRO A 46 10.62 21.01 17.56
N VAL A 47 11.07 22.22 17.89
CA VAL A 47 11.51 23.21 16.90
C VAL A 47 12.86 22.81 16.31
N ALA A 48 13.82 22.40 17.14
CA ALA A 48 15.09 21.87 16.64
C ALA A 48 14.84 20.64 15.76
N ALA A 49 13.92 19.74 16.14
CA ALA A 49 13.57 18.59 15.29
C ALA A 49 12.99 19.01 13.93
N GLY A 50 12.12 20.04 13.88
CA GLY A 50 11.65 20.62 12.63
C GLY A 50 12.78 21.21 11.77
N GLU A 51 13.72 21.96 12.38
CA GLU A 51 14.92 22.39 11.66
C GLU A 51 15.73 21.20 11.12
N GLY A 52 15.89 20.15 11.93
CA GLY A 52 16.56 18.90 11.56
C GLY A 52 15.91 18.18 10.39
N ALA A 53 14.58 18.18 10.35
CA ALA A 53 13.79 17.63 9.25
C ALA A 53 14.06 18.37 7.93
N ILE A 54 14.02 19.70 7.94
CA ILE A 54 14.33 20.52 6.77
C ILE A 54 15.78 20.30 6.33
N ILE A 55 16.73 20.27 7.27
CA ILE A 55 18.16 20.00 7.00
C ILE A 55 18.36 18.65 6.29
N LEU A 56 17.58 17.63 6.67
CA LEU A 56 17.64 16.32 6.06
C LEU A 56 17.03 16.36 4.65
N MET A 57 15.84 16.94 4.48
CA MET A 57 15.18 17.11 3.17
C MET A 57 16.08 17.82 2.15
N GLU A 58 16.73 18.91 2.53
CA GLU A 58 17.72 19.64 1.71
C GLU A 58 18.87 18.75 1.20
N ARG A 59 19.17 17.65 1.90
CA ARG A 59 20.33 16.79 1.62
C ARG A 59 19.97 15.48 0.94
N ILE A 60 18.68 15.14 0.83
CA ILE A 60 18.24 13.89 0.21
C ILE A 60 18.73 13.83 -1.24
N TRP A 61 18.31 14.78 -2.06
CA TRP A 61 18.66 14.77 -3.48
C TRP A 61 20.18 14.87 -3.73
N PRO A 62 20.92 15.84 -3.16
CA PRO A 62 22.37 15.92 -3.38
C PRO A 62 23.13 14.66 -2.95
N ALA A 63 22.68 13.97 -1.90
CA ALA A 63 23.33 12.74 -1.45
C ALA A 63 23.02 11.56 -2.37
N PHE A 64 21.80 11.47 -2.91
CA PHE A 64 21.29 10.30 -3.62
C PHE A 64 21.33 10.37 -5.14
N ALA A 65 21.71 11.52 -5.73
CA ALA A 65 21.68 11.78 -7.16
C ALA A 65 22.38 10.73 -8.05
N HIS A 66 23.30 9.93 -7.50
CA HIS A 66 24.05 8.90 -8.23
C HIS A 66 23.63 7.47 -7.92
N ILE A 67 22.58 7.26 -7.12
CA ILE A 67 22.08 5.93 -6.77
C ILE A 67 21.09 5.47 -7.85
N ASP A 68 21.17 4.20 -8.23
CA ASP A 68 20.14 3.54 -9.03
C ASP A 68 18.86 3.31 -8.21
N THR A 69 17.78 3.95 -8.66
CA THR A 69 16.48 3.92 -8.01
C THR A 69 15.49 2.96 -8.67
N SER A 70 15.90 2.27 -9.75
CA SER A 70 15.03 1.40 -10.56
C SER A 70 14.31 0.30 -9.77
N SER A 71 14.90 -0.19 -8.68
CA SER A 71 14.27 -1.18 -7.79
C SER A 71 13.07 -0.66 -6.99
N GLY A 72 12.84 0.67 -6.95
CA GLY A 72 11.80 1.32 -6.15
C GLY A 72 12.04 1.29 -4.63
N ALA A 73 13.03 0.54 -4.15
CA ALA A 73 13.28 0.36 -2.72
C ALA A 73 13.74 1.65 -2.02
N LEU A 74 14.60 2.45 -2.68
CA LEU A 74 15.02 3.74 -2.15
C LEU A 74 13.86 4.75 -2.19
N GLY A 75 13.13 4.83 -3.29
CA GLY A 75 11.93 5.68 -3.41
C GLY A 75 10.94 5.41 -2.28
N SER A 76 10.60 4.14 -2.03
CA SER A 76 9.71 3.73 -0.93
C SER A 76 10.23 4.09 0.47
N ALA A 77 11.55 4.14 0.66
CA ALA A 77 12.16 4.51 1.94
C ALA A 77 12.20 6.04 2.11
N THR A 78 12.47 6.77 1.03
CA THR A 78 12.46 8.23 1.00
C THR A 78 11.06 8.77 1.24
N ASP A 79 10.06 8.26 0.51
CA ASP A 79 8.63 8.60 0.65
C ASP A 79 8.17 8.51 2.12
N LYS A 80 8.33 7.34 2.75
CA LYS A 80 8.02 7.15 4.18
C LYS A 80 8.79 8.09 5.12
N THR A 81 10.03 8.44 4.76
CA THR A 81 10.83 9.34 5.58
C THR A 81 10.33 10.77 5.44
N VAL A 82 10.09 11.23 4.21
CA VAL A 82 9.59 12.57 3.91
C VAL A 82 8.25 12.80 4.58
N HIS A 83 7.32 11.84 4.52
CA HIS A 83 6.06 11.88 5.25
C HIS A 83 6.25 12.21 6.74
N GLU A 84 7.09 11.43 7.41
CA GLU A 84 7.37 11.60 8.84
C GLU A 84 8.11 12.92 9.15
N LEU A 85 8.96 13.39 8.25
CA LEU A 85 9.63 14.68 8.39
C LEU A 85 8.63 15.84 8.21
N THR A 86 7.71 15.75 7.26
CA THR A 86 6.63 16.72 7.05
C THR A 86 5.76 16.83 8.29
N GLU A 87 5.34 15.70 8.89
CA GLU A 87 4.59 15.67 10.16
C GLU A 87 5.36 16.34 11.32
N ILE A 88 6.68 16.22 11.35
CA ILE A 88 7.51 16.88 12.37
C ILE A 88 7.53 18.39 12.17
N ILE A 89 7.61 18.86 10.91
CA ILE A 89 7.62 20.28 10.56
C ILE A 89 6.27 20.94 10.85
N LEU A 90 5.17 20.26 10.53
CA LEU A 90 3.80 20.74 10.80
C LEU A 90 3.55 20.88 12.30
N ALA A 91 3.96 19.90 13.10
CA ALA A 91 3.76 19.92 14.55
C ALA A 91 4.69 20.87 15.32
N ALA A 92 5.72 21.45 14.69
CA ALA A 92 6.68 22.31 15.36
C ALA A 92 6.08 23.70 15.67
N PRO A 93 6.11 24.17 16.94
CA PRO A 93 5.59 25.47 17.30
C PRO A 93 6.63 26.57 17.02
N VAL A 94 6.54 27.20 15.86
CA VAL A 94 7.42 28.30 15.46
C VAL A 94 6.61 29.56 15.19
N ASP A 95 7.25 30.72 15.34
CA ASP A 95 6.63 31.99 14.97
C ASP A 95 6.58 32.17 13.44
N ASP A 96 5.86 33.20 13.01
CA ASP A 96 5.67 33.48 11.58
C ASP A 96 6.98 33.74 10.84
N THR A 97 7.97 34.38 11.49
CA THR A 97 9.25 34.71 10.85
C THR A 97 10.06 33.45 10.61
N GLU A 98 10.10 32.55 11.59
CA GLU A 98 10.76 31.25 11.46
C GLU A 98 10.02 30.34 10.47
N ARG A 99 8.68 30.40 10.43
CA ARG A 99 7.89 29.66 9.44
C ARG A 99 8.22 30.09 8.00
N GLU A 100 8.29 31.38 7.71
CA GLU A 100 8.68 31.87 6.37
C GLU A 100 10.08 31.40 5.98
N GLN A 101 11.05 31.48 6.91
CA GLN A 101 12.41 30.98 6.65
C GLN A 101 12.46 29.48 6.38
N TRP A 102 11.58 28.71 7.02
CA TRP A 102 11.47 27.27 6.77
C TRP A 102 10.88 26.98 5.39
N LEU A 103 9.86 27.73 4.99
CA LEU A 103 9.24 27.62 3.66
C LEU A 103 10.24 27.99 2.56
N ASP A 104 11.01 29.07 2.69
CA ASP A 104 12.04 29.43 1.72
C ASP A 104 13.04 28.29 1.48
N ARG A 105 13.47 27.63 2.57
CA ARG A 105 14.42 26.51 2.50
C ARG A 105 13.80 25.27 1.87
N LEU A 106 12.55 24.96 2.21
CA LEU A 106 11.83 23.84 1.60
C LEU A 106 11.53 24.10 0.12
N GLN A 107 11.19 25.33 -0.25
CA GLN A 107 10.97 25.73 -1.65
C GLN A 107 12.24 25.50 -2.47
N GLN A 108 13.39 25.92 -1.95
CA GLN A 108 14.68 25.66 -2.59
C GLN A 108 14.96 24.16 -2.69
N ALA A 109 14.75 23.40 -1.62
CA ALA A 109 14.99 21.95 -1.62
C ALA A 109 14.12 21.21 -2.65
N THR A 110 12.83 21.57 -2.77
CA THR A 110 11.93 20.99 -3.77
C THR A 110 12.27 21.40 -5.20
N THR A 111 12.83 22.60 -5.39
CA THR A 111 13.28 23.09 -6.71
C THR A 111 14.55 22.37 -7.15
N ASP A 112 15.46 22.10 -6.22
CA ASP A 112 16.72 21.41 -6.49
C ASP A 112 16.54 19.90 -6.71
N ASP A 113 15.41 19.33 -6.29
CA ASP A 113 15.13 17.90 -6.36
C ASP A 113 14.93 17.41 -7.80
N GLY A 114 15.89 16.63 -8.30
CA GLY A 114 15.90 16.16 -9.68
C GLY A 114 15.06 14.91 -9.97
N VAL A 115 14.52 14.21 -8.96
CA VAL A 115 13.72 12.98 -9.16
C VAL A 115 12.44 12.93 -8.32
N ASP A 116 12.06 14.06 -7.75
CA ASP A 116 10.80 14.23 -7.01
C ASP A 116 10.67 13.40 -5.73
N TYR A 117 11.77 13.27 -4.98
CA TYR A 117 11.73 12.71 -3.63
C TYR A 117 10.90 13.53 -2.63
N LEU A 118 10.80 14.84 -2.85
CA LEU A 118 10.08 15.79 -2.00
C LEU A 118 8.67 16.11 -2.54
N GLY A 119 8.09 15.25 -3.39
CA GLY A 119 6.76 15.45 -3.97
C GLY A 119 5.69 15.76 -2.91
N GLU A 120 5.65 15.01 -1.81
CA GLU A 120 4.70 15.23 -0.72
C GLU A 120 4.82 16.64 -0.10
N VAL A 121 6.03 17.21 -0.05
CA VAL A 121 6.23 18.58 0.47
C VAL A 121 5.47 19.59 -0.40
N ARG A 122 5.46 19.39 -1.73
CA ARG A 122 4.69 20.25 -2.64
C ARG A 122 3.19 19.97 -2.52
N GLU A 123 2.78 18.71 -2.36
CA GLU A 123 1.37 18.33 -2.20
C GLU A 123 0.76 18.86 -0.90
N ARG A 124 1.57 19.04 0.15
CA ARG A 124 1.14 19.52 1.47
C ARG A 124 1.60 20.95 1.76
N TRP A 125 1.95 21.72 0.73
CA TRP A 125 2.47 23.08 0.88
C TRP A 125 1.51 24.00 1.64
N GLY A 126 0.19 23.88 1.41
CA GLY A 126 -0.81 24.67 2.10
C GLY A 126 -0.86 24.40 3.61
N GLU A 127 -0.69 23.15 4.04
CA GLU A 127 -0.57 22.79 5.46
C GLU A 127 0.72 23.38 6.05
N LEU A 128 1.83 23.25 5.30
CA LEU A 128 3.14 23.78 5.71
C LEU A 128 3.15 25.29 5.86
N CYS A 129 2.28 26.02 5.15
CA CYS A 129 2.08 27.45 5.37
C CYS A 129 1.64 27.78 6.81
N GLY A 130 1.02 26.88 7.56
CA GLY A 130 0.69 27.07 8.98
C GLY A 130 -0.35 28.15 9.32
N SER A 131 -0.89 28.85 8.33
CA SER A 131 -1.98 29.84 8.46
C SER A 131 -2.69 30.01 7.11
N ALA A 132 -4.00 30.27 7.14
CA ALA A 132 -4.80 30.49 5.94
C ALA A 132 -4.32 31.72 5.13
N GLU A 133 -3.88 32.78 5.81
CA GLU A 133 -3.40 34.01 5.19
C GLU A 133 -2.10 33.79 4.40
N ARG A 134 -1.16 33.01 4.97
CA ARG A 134 0.08 32.64 4.26
C ARG A 134 -0.20 31.71 3.09
N ALA A 135 -1.08 30.71 3.27
CA ALA A 135 -1.50 29.84 2.18
C ALA A 135 -2.17 30.64 1.05
N SER A 136 -3.03 31.61 1.36
CA SER A 136 -3.66 32.46 0.35
C SER A 136 -2.64 33.28 -0.44
N ARG A 137 -1.65 33.90 0.23
CA ARG A 137 -0.59 34.65 -0.46
C ARG A 137 0.22 33.76 -1.40
N ALA A 138 0.61 32.57 -0.92
CA ALA A 138 1.33 31.61 -1.75
C ALA A 138 0.48 31.10 -2.94
N ALA A 139 -0.83 30.92 -2.75
CA ALA A 139 -1.75 30.61 -3.85
C ALA A 139 -1.76 31.72 -4.90
N ASP A 140 -1.87 32.98 -4.49
CA ASP A 140 -1.89 34.14 -5.40
C ASP A 140 -0.60 34.26 -6.23
N GLU A 141 0.55 33.87 -5.67
CA GLU A 141 1.84 33.86 -6.38
C GLU A 141 1.91 32.74 -7.43
N LEU A 142 1.35 31.56 -7.14
CA LEU A 142 1.45 30.38 -8.01
C LEU A 142 0.35 30.33 -9.09
N LEU A 143 -0.84 30.85 -8.78
CA LEU A 143 -2.05 30.73 -9.60
C LEU A 143 -1.86 31.23 -11.05
N PRO A 144 -1.22 32.39 -11.32
CA PRO A 144 -1.05 32.87 -12.69
C PRO A 144 -0.24 31.91 -13.57
N THR A 145 0.78 31.26 -13.00
CA THR A 145 1.60 30.28 -13.74
C THR A 145 0.82 29.00 -14.01
N VAL A 146 0.04 28.51 -13.03
CA VAL A 146 -0.82 27.33 -13.23
C VAL A 146 -1.80 27.56 -14.38
N ARG A 147 -2.56 28.67 -14.33
CA ARG A 147 -3.52 29.03 -15.39
C ARG A 147 -2.85 29.15 -16.75
N PHE A 148 -1.73 29.86 -16.82
CA PHE A 148 -0.96 30.04 -18.05
C PHE A 148 -0.53 28.70 -18.68
N VAL A 149 -0.06 27.75 -17.86
CA VAL A 149 0.41 26.44 -18.34
C VAL A 149 -0.76 25.59 -18.84
N TRP A 150 -1.88 25.59 -18.12
CA TRP A 150 -3.08 24.84 -18.49
C TRP A 150 -3.78 25.40 -19.74
N GLU A 151 -3.84 26.72 -19.90
CA GLU A 151 -4.44 27.36 -21.09
C GLU A 151 -3.64 27.09 -22.38
N ARG A 152 -2.31 27.09 -22.30
CA ARG A 152 -1.44 27.13 -23.49
C ARG A 152 -0.92 25.78 -23.97
N SER A 153 -1.00 24.75 -23.13
CA SER A 153 -0.34 23.49 -23.43
C SER A 153 -1.19 22.30 -23.03
N THR A 154 -1.69 21.59 -24.04
CA THR A 154 -2.12 20.21 -23.90
C THR A 154 -0.88 19.36 -23.57
N GLY A 155 -0.56 19.22 -22.28
CA GLY A 155 0.60 18.48 -21.78
C GLY A 155 1.67 19.30 -21.04
N GLY A 156 1.44 20.59 -20.81
CA GLY A 156 2.35 21.42 -20.01
C GLY A 156 2.31 21.02 -18.54
N TYR A 157 3.47 20.92 -17.90
CA TYR A 157 3.59 20.62 -16.48
C TYR A 157 4.31 21.74 -15.75
N PHE A 158 3.74 22.15 -14.60
CA PHE A 158 4.37 23.05 -13.65
C PHE A 158 4.50 22.35 -12.31
N GLY A 159 5.72 22.19 -11.82
CA GLY A 159 5.98 21.50 -10.54
C GLY A 159 5.32 22.16 -9.33
N GLY A 160 4.97 23.45 -9.41
CA GLY A 160 4.25 24.19 -8.38
C GLY A 160 2.73 24.03 -8.42
N THR A 161 2.16 23.28 -9.38
CA THR A 161 0.71 23.04 -9.44
C THR A 161 0.17 22.38 -8.17
N PRO A 162 0.76 21.29 -7.62
CA PRO A 162 0.29 20.71 -6.35
C PRO A 162 0.33 21.72 -5.19
N SER A 163 1.40 22.52 -5.09
CA SER A 163 1.53 23.57 -4.07
C SER A 163 0.40 24.61 -4.18
N CYS A 164 0.04 25.03 -5.39
CA CYS A 164 -1.05 25.97 -5.63
C CYS A 164 -2.40 25.42 -5.15
N LEU A 165 -2.74 24.19 -5.57
CA LEU A 165 -4.00 23.53 -5.20
C LEU A 165 -4.08 23.31 -3.68
N SER A 166 -2.99 22.84 -3.07
CA SER A 166 -2.84 22.67 -1.63
C SER A 166 -3.03 23.98 -0.85
N CYS A 167 -2.46 25.08 -1.36
CA CYS A 167 -2.62 26.40 -0.76
C CYS A 167 -4.05 26.94 -0.84
N LEU A 168 -4.73 26.82 -1.98
CA LEU A 168 -6.13 27.22 -2.10
C LEU A 168 -7.03 26.45 -1.12
N LEU A 169 -6.77 25.14 -0.97
CA LEU A 169 -7.47 24.29 0.00
C LEU A 169 -7.24 24.78 1.44
N ALA A 170 -5.98 24.96 1.85
CA ALA A 170 -5.63 25.40 3.20
C ALA A 170 -6.09 26.83 3.52
N ALA A 171 -6.20 27.70 2.50
CA ALA A 171 -6.74 29.05 2.62
C ALA A 171 -8.27 29.10 2.71
N GLY A 172 -8.98 27.97 2.52
CA GLY A 172 -10.44 27.95 2.49
C GLY A 172 -11.06 28.52 1.20
N ARG A 173 -10.25 28.70 0.14
CA ARG A 173 -10.69 29.22 -1.17
C ARG A 173 -11.27 28.10 -2.03
N TYR A 174 -12.25 27.38 -1.46
CA TYR A 174 -12.76 26.12 -2.02
C TYR A 174 -13.40 26.27 -3.40
N GLN A 175 -14.22 27.30 -3.61
CA GLN A 175 -14.86 27.50 -4.92
C GLN A 175 -13.83 27.81 -6.01
N GLU A 176 -12.86 28.67 -5.72
CA GLU A 176 -11.80 29.01 -6.68
C GLU A 176 -10.90 27.82 -6.99
N LEU A 177 -10.65 26.95 -5.99
CA LEU A 177 -9.95 25.68 -6.20
C LEU A 177 -10.73 24.76 -7.16
N LEU A 178 -12.05 24.63 -6.96
CA LEU A 178 -12.89 23.84 -7.86
C LEU A 178 -12.91 24.43 -9.28
N ASP A 179 -13.15 25.74 -9.40
CA ASP A 179 -13.16 26.45 -10.68
C ASP A 179 -11.81 26.30 -11.42
N LEU A 180 -10.70 26.40 -10.68
CA LEU A 180 -9.37 26.17 -11.25
C LEU A 180 -9.23 24.73 -11.77
N ILE A 181 -9.60 23.71 -10.99
CA ILE A 181 -9.49 22.31 -11.42
C ILE A 181 -10.32 22.02 -12.68
N GLU A 182 -11.47 22.67 -12.86
CA GLU A 182 -12.27 22.54 -14.09
C GLU A 182 -11.56 23.10 -15.34
N ASP A 183 -10.64 24.06 -15.17
CA ASP A 183 -9.77 24.57 -16.24
C ASP A 183 -8.58 23.63 -16.55
N ALA A 184 -8.40 22.53 -15.80
CA ALA A 184 -7.29 21.62 -16.01
C ALA A 184 -7.38 20.92 -17.39
N PRO A 185 -6.25 20.74 -18.10
CA PRO A 185 -6.25 20.17 -19.45
C PRO A 185 -6.67 18.69 -19.48
N PHE A 186 -6.59 18.01 -18.33
CA PHE A 186 -6.95 16.61 -18.18
C PHE A 186 -7.61 16.37 -16.82
N VAL A 187 -8.54 15.43 -16.81
CA VAL A 187 -9.15 14.89 -15.59
C VAL A 187 -8.14 13.95 -14.93
N TRP A 188 -7.31 14.47 -14.02
CA TRP A 188 -6.31 13.68 -13.30
C TRP A 188 -6.61 13.62 -11.81
N TRP A 189 -6.67 12.41 -11.25
CA TRP A 189 -6.85 12.22 -9.81
C TRP A 189 -5.93 13.08 -8.94
N HIS A 190 -4.67 13.23 -9.36
CA HIS A 190 -3.66 14.03 -8.64
C HIS A 190 -4.08 15.48 -8.41
N TYR A 191 -4.90 16.08 -9.28
CA TYR A 191 -5.47 17.41 -9.08
C TYR A 191 -6.86 17.32 -8.44
N ARG A 192 -7.68 16.38 -8.88
CA ARG A 192 -9.08 16.26 -8.42
C ARG A 192 -9.19 15.90 -6.95
N GLN A 193 -8.21 15.23 -6.35
CA GLN A 193 -8.20 14.96 -4.92
C GLN A 193 -8.31 16.24 -4.07
N TYR A 194 -7.75 17.37 -4.51
CA TYR A 194 -7.89 18.65 -3.80
C TYR A 194 -9.33 19.18 -3.86
N GLY A 195 -10.01 19.01 -5.00
CA GLY A 195 -11.44 19.31 -5.13
C GLY A 195 -12.32 18.42 -4.26
N VAL A 196 -11.98 17.13 -4.14
CA VAL A 196 -12.63 16.19 -3.21
C VAL A 196 -12.49 16.68 -1.77
N TYR A 197 -11.28 17.05 -1.33
CA TYR A 197 -11.06 17.60 0.02
C TYR A 197 -11.76 18.94 0.24
N ALA A 198 -11.87 19.77 -0.80
CA ALA A 198 -12.60 21.04 -0.72
C ALA A 198 -14.11 20.80 -0.51
N LEU A 199 -14.71 19.88 -1.26
CA LEU A 199 -16.12 19.50 -1.11
C LEU A 199 -16.38 18.88 0.26
N GLU A 200 -15.48 18.02 0.76
CA GLU A 200 -15.54 17.49 2.12
C GLU A 200 -15.50 18.60 3.17
N ALA A 201 -14.56 19.55 3.05
CA ALA A 201 -14.44 20.68 3.98
C ALA A 201 -15.67 21.61 3.97
N MET A 202 -16.39 21.69 2.84
CA MET A 202 -17.67 22.38 2.72
C MET A 202 -18.85 21.59 3.30
N GLY A 203 -18.63 20.38 3.82
CA GLY A 203 -19.67 19.49 4.36
C GLY A 203 -20.50 18.77 3.28
N LYS A 204 -20.07 18.83 2.01
CA LYS A 204 -20.77 18.26 0.86
C LYS A 204 -20.31 16.83 0.60
N ILE A 205 -20.59 15.94 1.56
CA ILE A 205 -20.05 14.58 1.58
C ILE A 205 -20.42 13.79 0.32
N ASP A 206 -21.69 13.74 -0.08
CA ASP A 206 -22.11 12.99 -1.26
C ASP A 206 -21.54 13.58 -2.56
N GLU A 207 -21.49 14.91 -2.69
CA GLU A 207 -20.85 15.58 -3.83
C GLU A 207 -19.36 15.25 -3.91
N ALA A 208 -18.65 15.19 -2.77
CA ALA A 208 -17.23 14.82 -2.74
C ALA A 208 -16.99 13.39 -3.25
N ILE A 209 -17.85 12.44 -2.84
CA ILE A 209 -17.78 11.05 -3.30
C ILE A 209 -18.11 10.96 -4.79
N GLU A 210 -19.19 11.61 -5.23
CA GLU A 210 -19.56 11.63 -6.66
C GLU A 210 -18.45 12.25 -7.51
N TYR A 211 -17.91 13.38 -7.06
CA TYR A 211 -16.79 14.04 -7.72
C TYR A 211 -15.60 13.08 -7.81
N ALA A 212 -15.21 12.40 -6.73
CA ALA A 212 -14.12 11.42 -6.74
C ALA A 212 -14.37 10.24 -7.70
N GLU A 213 -15.59 9.71 -7.76
CA GLU A 213 -15.99 8.64 -8.68
C GLU A 213 -15.88 9.06 -10.15
N GLN A 214 -16.21 10.31 -10.47
CA GLN A 214 -16.05 10.87 -11.81
C GLN A 214 -14.57 10.97 -12.25
N SER A 215 -13.59 10.78 -11.34
CA SER A 215 -12.17 10.67 -11.75
C SER A 215 -11.83 9.32 -12.36
N ARG A 216 -12.69 8.31 -12.28
CA ARG A 216 -12.31 6.96 -12.70
C ARG A 216 -12.16 6.90 -14.23
N GLY A 217 -10.95 6.58 -14.67
CA GLY A 217 -10.60 6.39 -16.07
C GLY A 217 -9.49 5.35 -16.26
N LEU A 218 -9.07 5.16 -17.51
CA LEU A 218 -8.11 4.11 -17.91
C LEU A 218 -6.75 4.21 -17.19
N ASN A 219 -6.34 5.42 -16.82
CA ASN A 219 -5.03 5.71 -16.24
C ASN A 219 -5.10 6.16 -14.78
N ASP A 220 -6.29 6.16 -14.17
CA ASP A 220 -6.46 6.67 -12.81
C ASP A 220 -6.16 5.59 -11.77
N PRO A 221 -5.66 5.95 -10.59
CA PRO A 221 -5.31 5.01 -9.53
C PRO A 221 -6.55 4.60 -8.72
N PRO A 222 -7.22 3.46 -8.99
CA PRO A 222 -8.54 3.18 -8.42
C PRO A 222 -8.48 2.97 -6.91
N ALA A 223 -7.37 2.39 -6.42
CA ALA A 223 -7.12 2.21 -5.00
C ALA A 223 -6.96 3.54 -4.25
N LEU A 224 -6.41 4.58 -4.86
CA LEU A 224 -6.27 5.90 -4.21
C LEU A 224 -7.61 6.63 -4.15
N ILE A 225 -8.40 6.55 -5.23
CA ILE A 225 -9.78 7.07 -5.26
C ILE A 225 -10.62 6.37 -4.18
N ALA A 226 -10.56 5.04 -4.12
CA ALA A 226 -11.29 4.27 -3.11
C ALA A 226 -10.89 4.63 -1.68
N ARG A 227 -9.59 4.82 -1.40
CA ARG A 227 -9.11 5.27 -0.08
C ARG A 227 -9.63 6.65 0.31
N ALA A 228 -9.68 7.59 -0.64
CA ALA A 228 -10.21 8.91 -0.37
C ALA A 228 -11.72 8.85 -0.05
N CYS A 229 -12.49 8.13 -0.88
CA CYS A 229 -13.92 7.94 -0.65
C CYS A 229 -14.22 7.22 0.67
N GLU A 230 -13.49 6.14 0.96
CA GLU A 230 -13.58 5.41 2.23
C GLU A 230 -13.29 6.34 3.42
N GLY A 231 -12.20 7.11 3.37
CA GLY A 231 -11.83 8.01 4.45
C GLY A 231 -12.89 9.07 4.73
N ILE A 232 -13.50 9.63 3.68
CA ILE A 232 -14.60 10.60 3.78
C ILE A 232 -15.81 9.96 4.48
N LEU A 233 -16.24 8.79 4.03
CA LEU A 233 -17.41 8.10 4.61
C LEU A 233 -17.18 7.69 6.06
N LEU A 234 -15.98 7.21 6.40
CA LEU A 234 -15.61 6.87 7.77
C LEU A 234 -15.64 8.09 8.69
N ARG A 235 -15.10 9.25 8.26
CA ARG A 235 -15.17 10.51 9.02
C ARG A 235 -16.61 11.02 9.18
N ALA A 236 -17.45 10.79 8.18
CA ALA A 236 -18.88 11.09 8.24
C ALA A 236 -19.71 10.07 9.05
N GLY A 237 -19.08 9.02 9.62
CA GLY A 237 -19.77 7.98 10.37
C GLY A 237 -20.57 6.98 9.53
N ARG A 238 -20.44 7.01 8.20
CA ARG A 238 -21.10 6.11 7.24
C ARG A 238 -20.30 4.83 7.04
N VAL A 239 -20.05 4.14 8.14
CA VAL A 239 -19.10 3.01 8.21
C VAL A 239 -19.52 1.83 7.33
N GLU A 240 -20.81 1.48 7.32
CA GLU A 240 -21.34 0.38 6.51
C GLU A 240 -21.19 0.65 5.02
N GLU A 241 -21.50 1.86 4.57
CA GLU A 241 -21.34 2.23 3.17
C GLU A 241 -19.86 2.29 2.74
N ALA A 242 -18.98 2.79 3.61
CA ALA A 242 -17.54 2.79 3.37
C ALA A 242 -17.04 1.35 3.12
N TYR A 243 -17.50 0.42 3.95
CA TYR A 243 -17.17 -0.98 3.83
C TYR A 243 -17.64 -1.58 2.52
N GLU A 244 -18.95 -1.47 2.24
CA GLU A 244 -19.59 -2.11 1.08
C GLU A 244 -19.03 -1.61 -0.25
N ARG A 245 -18.74 -0.31 -0.35
CA ARG A 245 -18.35 0.32 -1.61
C ARG A 245 -16.84 0.34 -1.84
N TYR A 246 -16.03 0.49 -0.78
CA TYR A 246 -14.64 0.91 -0.94
C TYR A 246 -13.61 0.01 -0.28
N ALA A 247 -13.95 -0.74 0.77
CA ALA A 247 -12.97 -1.46 1.57
C ALA A 247 -12.06 -2.37 0.74
N ARG A 248 -12.62 -3.08 -0.25
CA ARG A 248 -11.85 -4.01 -1.09
C ARG A 248 -10.75 -3.31 -1.88
N ASP A 249 -11.13 -2.25 -2.62
CA ASP A 249 -10.22 -1.57 -3.53
C ASP A 249 -9.27 -0.65 -2.76
N ALA A 250 -9.72 -0.05 -1.65
CA ALA A 250 -8.91 0.81 -0.79
C ALA A 250 -7.79 0.03 -0.08
N HIS A 251 -8.08 -1.20 0.37
CA HIS A 251 -7.15 -2.01 1.16
C HIS A 251 -6.36 -3.03 0.35
N GLN A 252 -6.44 -3.01 -0.98
CA GLN A 252 -5.67 -3.92 -1.83
C GLN A 252 -4.16 -3.83 -1.52
N ALA A 253 -3.56 -4.98 -1.23
CA ALA A 253 -2.15 -5.13 -0.91
C ALA A 253 -1.49 -6.21 -1.78
N GLY A 254 -0.16 -6.36 -1.66
CA GLY A 254 0.62 -7.31 -2.47
C GLY A 254 0.28 -8.80 -2.24
N THR A 255 -0.54 -9.14 -1.24
CA THR A 255 -1.06 -10.50 -1.04
C THR A 255 -2.50 -10.46 -0.53
N TYR A 256 -3.28 -11.49 -0.83
CA TYR A 256 -4.65 -11.68 -0.34
C TYR A 256 -4.74 -11.63 1.20
N LEU A 257 -3.80 -12.29 1.90
CA LEU A 257 -3.73 -12.23 3.36
C LEU A 257 -3.49 -10.80 3.87
N ALA A 258 -2.60 -10.03 3.22
CA ALA A 258 -2.35 -8.65 3.60
C ALA A 258 -3.58 -7.76 3.35
N THR A 259 -4.28 -7.96 2.23
CA THR A 259 -5.55 -7.27 1.92
C THR A 259 -6.60 -7.54 3.00
N CYS A 260 -6.90 -8.82 3.29
CA CYS A 260 -7.90 -9.17 4.31
C CYS A 260 -7.54 -8.61 5.69
N ARG A 261 -6.28 -8.72 6.12
CA ARG A 261 -5.81 -8.14 7.40
C ARG A 261 -5.93 -6.63 7.45
N SER A 262 -5.71 -5.96 6.32
CA SER A 262 -5.84 -4.50 6.19
C SER A 262 -7.30 -4.09 6.41
N ILE A 263 -8.26 -4.81 5.80
CA ILE A 263 -9.70 -4.58 5.99
C ILE A 263 -10.12 -4.91 7.43
N ILE A 264 -9.72 -6.05 7.99
CA ILE A 264 -10.01 -6.41 9.40
C ILE A 264 -9.55 -5.32 10.37
N ARG A 265 -8.40 -4.70 10.11
CA ARG A 265 -7.89 -3.60 10.95
C ARG A 265 -8.73 -2.33 10.82
N ALA A 266 -9.21 -2.02 9.61
CA ALA A 266 -10.03 -0.83 9.36
C ALA A 266 -11.47 -0.99 9.87
N TYR A 267 -12.00 -2.21 9.87
CA TYR A 267 -13.37 -2.53 10.27
C TYR A 267 -13.40 -3.51 11.46
N PRO A 268 -12.90 -3.12 12.65
CA PRO A 268 -12.78 -4.02 13.80
C PRO A 268 -14.12 -4.46 14.41
N HIS A 269 -15.23 -3.82 14.00
CA HIS A 269 -16.60 -4.15 14.42
C HIS A 269 -17.24 -5.24 13.54
N LYS A 270 -16.63 -5.58 12.40
CA LYS A 270 -17.09 -6.66 11.53
C LYS A 270 -16.36 -7.95 11.84
N GLU A 271 -17.10 -9.05 11.80
CA GLU A 271 -16.54 -10.38 12.03
C GLU A 271 -15.50 -10.72 10.95
N PRO A 272 -14.27 -11.14 11.34
CA PRO A 272 -13.20 -11.45 10.38
C PRO A 272 -13.59 -12.50 9.34
N ARG A 273 -14.47 -13.44 9.70
CA ARG A 273 -14.99 -14.45 8.78
C ARG A 273 -15.86 -13.84 7.68
N THR A 274 -16.72 -12.88 8.03
CA THR A 274 -17.55 -12.14 7.06
C THR A 274 -16.67 -11.35 6.10
N ILE A 275 -15.66 -10.63 6.63
CA ILE A 275 -14.71 -9.88 5.79
C ILE A 275 -14.00 -10.78 4.79
N LEU A 276 -13.57 -11.96 5.24
CA LEU A 276 -12.93 -12.92 4.36
C LEU A 276 -13.92 -13.47 3.31
N GLN A 277 -15.18 -13.71 3.68
CA GLN A 277 -16.20 -14.17 2.74
C GLN A 277 -16.47 -13.12 1.66
N ASP A 278 -16.65 -11.85 2.04
CA ASP A 278 -16.87 -10.75 1.08
C ASP A 278 -15.67 -10.59 0.14
N CYS A 279 -14.46 -10.78 0.66
CA CYS A 279 -13.23 -10.84 -0.12
C CYS A 279 -13.23 -11.97 -1.16
N ILE A 280 -13.68 -13.17 -0.77
CA ILE A 280 -13.80 -14.35 -1.64
C ILE A 280 -14.84 -14.11 -2.72
N ASP A 281 -16.02 -13.60 -2.34
CA ASP A 281 -17.14 -13.33 -3.24
C ASP A 281 -16.80 -12.23 -4.25
N GLY A 282 -15.93 -11.29 -3.86
CA GLY A 282 -15.35 -10.29 -4.76
C GLY A 282 -14.38 -10.84 -5.81
N THR A 283 -13.90 -12.08 -5.67
CA THR A 283 -13.00 -12.74 -6.63
C THR A 283 -13.51 -14.13 -7.02
N PRO A 284 -14.68 -14.22 -7.68
CA PRO A 284 -15.41 -15.48 -7.83
C PRO A 284 -14.68 -16.54 -8.67
N PHE A 285 -13.75 -16.13 -9.53
CA PHE A 285 -13.02 -17.02 -10.43
C PHE A 285 -11.75 -17.64 -9.83
N GLU A 286 -11.22 -17.06 -8.74
CA GLU A 286 -9.97 -17.52 -8.13
C GLU A 286 -10.05 -17.59 -6.59
N PRO A 287 -11.11 -18.19 -6.01
CA PRO A 287 -11.33 -18.23 -4.56
C PRO A 287 -10.17 -18.88 -3.78
N GLY A 288 -9.47 -19.85 -4.38
CA GLY A 288 -8.29 -20.52 -3.81
C GLY A 288 -7.13 -19.58 -3.47
N LYS A 289 -7.07 -18.37 -4.07
CA LYS A 289 -6.09 -17.35 -3.69
C LYS A 289 -6.26 -16.85 -2.23
N TRP A 290 -7.45 -17.03 -1.65
CA TRP A 290 -7.74 -16.74 -0.25
C TRP A 290 -7.45 -17.91 0.71
N PHE A 291 -7.02 -19.08 0.23
CA PHE A 291 -6.66 -20.24 1.06
C PHE A 291 -5.71 -19.88 2.20
N ALA A 292 -4.63 -19.17 1.89
CA ALA A 292 -3.64 -18.76 2.88
C ALA A 292 -4.23 -17.79 3.92
N ALA A 293 -5.19 -16.95 3.52
CA ALA A 293 -5.90 -16.05 4.42
C ALA A 293 -6.80 -16.82 5.38
N ALA A 294 -7.67 -17.70 4.86
CA ALA A 294 -8.55 -18.56 5.64
C ALA A 294 -7.78 -19.39 6.67
N ARG A 295 -6.72 -20.08 6.24
CA ARG A 295 -5.86 -20.89 7.11
C ARG A 295 -5.21 -20.06 8.22
N THR A 296 -4.67 -18.89 7.88
CA THR A 296 -3.94 -18.05 8.85
C THR A 296 -4.88 -17.40 9.86
N LEU A 297 -6.14 -17.17 9.49
CA LEU A 297 -7.20 -16.70 10.39
C LEU A 297 -7.83 -17.83 11.23
N GLY A 298 -7.46 -19.08 11.00
CA GLY A 298 -7.95 -20.25 11.74
C GLY A 298 -9.26 -20.84 11.20
N PHE A 299 -9.77 -20.35 10.08
CA PHE A 299 -10.97 -20.89 9.41
C PHE A 299 -10.57 -22.09 8.54
N LEU A 300 -10.19 -23.18 9.19
CA LEU A 300 -9.67 -24.38 8.52
C LEU A 300 -10.70 -25.09 7.65
N ASP A 301 -11.97 -25.04 8.05
CA ASP A 301 -13.12 -25.53 7.28
C ASP A 301 -13.23 -24.79 5.93
N LEU A 302 -13.22 -23.46 5.98
CA LEU A 302 -13.26 -22.62 4.79
C LEU A 302 -11.99 -22.78 3.95
N ALA A 303 -10.82 -22.89 4.59
CA ALA A 303 -9.58 -23.16 3.87
C ALA A 303 -9.62 -24.49 3.12
N ALA A 304 -10.17 -25.56 3.72
CA ALA A 304 -10.34 -26.84 3.05
C ALA A 304 -11.29 -26.74 1.85
N GLU A 305 -12.41 -26.02 1.97
CA GLU A 305 -13.32 -25.76 0.85
C GLU A 305 -12.61 -25.01 -0.30
N LEU A 306 -11.92 -23.91 0.02
CA LEU A 306 -11.21 -23.09 -0.96
C LEU A 306 -10.10 -23.86 -1.69
N ALA A 307 -9.47 -24.83 -1.00
CA ALA A 307 -8.43 -25.66 -1.58
C ALA A 307 -8.93 -26.49 -2.78
N PHE A 308 -10.22 -26.80 -2.87
CA PHE A 308 -10.82 -27.53 -3.99
C PHE A 308 -11.59 -26.64 -4.96
N ARG A 309 -11.99 -25.43 -4.56
CA ARG A 309 -12.78 -24.53 -5.42
C ARG A 309 -12.00 -23.92 -6.57
N SER A 310 -10.72 -23.64 -6.39
CA SER A 310 -9.83 -23.23 -7.50
C SER A 310 -8.37 -23.54 -7.16
N PRO A 311 -7.45 -23.52 -8.16
CA PRO A 311 -6.06 -23.85 -7.93
C PRO A 311 -5.40 -23.03 -6.83
N VAL A 312 -4.66 -23.74 -5.95
CA VAL A 312 -3.78 -23.17 -4.94
C VAL A 312 -2.35 -23.65 -5.24
N ASN A 313 -1.35 -22.79 -5.02
CA ASN A 313 0.03 -23.19 -5.21
C ASN A 313 0.36 -24.47 -4.40
N ILE A 314 0.87 -25.50 -5.08
CA ILE A 314 1.13 -26.82 -4.50
C ILE A 314 2.02 -26.76 -3.26
N ALA A 315 3.11 -25.98 -3.29
CA ALA A 315 4.00 -25.84 -2.14
C ALA A 315 3.28 -25.20 -0.94
N THR A 316 2.27 -24.36 -1.18
CA THR A 316 1.42 -23.78 -0.13
C THR A 316 0.52 -24.85 0.51
N LEU A 317 -0.11 -25.71 -0.30
CA LEU A 317 -0.92 -26.83 0.20
C LEU A 317 -0.09 -27.84 0.98
N LEU A 318 1.07 -28.25 0.46
CA LEU A 318 1.97 -29.20 1.14
C LEU A 318 2.60 -28.63 2.41
N ARG A 319 2.87 -27.32 2.46
CA ARG A 319 3.30 -26.67 3.70
C ARG A 319 2.16 -26.65 4.72
N ALA A 320 0.94 -26.31 4.29
CA ALA A 320 -0.22 -26.32 5.17
C ALA A 320 -0.52 -27.72 5.72
N ALA A 321 -0.50 -28.76 4.89
CA ALA A 321 -0.71 -30.14 5.34
C ALA A 321 0.32 -30.57 6.40
N ARG A 322 1.60 -30.22 6.21
CA ARG A 322 2.67 -30.48 7.19
C ARG A 322 2.50 -29.69 8.49
N ASP A 323 2.20 -28.40 8.41
CA ASP A 323 2.07 -27.52 9.59
C ASP A 323 0.98 -28.02 10.57
N PHE A 324 0.03 -28.80 10.06
CA PHE A 324 -1.14 -29.31 10.77
C PHE A 324 -1.18 -30.83 10.97
N SER A 325 -0.16 -31.59 10.53
CA SER A 325 -0.18 -33.07 10.55
C SER A 325 -0.54 -33.66 11.91
N ASP A 326 -0.01 -33.06 12.97
CA ASP A 326 -0.18 -33.54 14.34
C ASP A 326 -1.33 -32.84 15.07
N LYS A 327 -1.88 -31.78 14.48
CA LYS A 327 -2.83 -30.85 15.13
C LYS A 327 -4.26 -31.00 14.62
N ASN A 328 -4.41 -31.30 13.33
CA ASN A 328 -5.70 -31.41 12.68
C ASN A 328 -5.59 -32.38 11.49
N PRO A 329 -5.71 -33.69 11.73
CA PRO A 329 -5.66 -34.72 10.69
C PRO A 329 -6.63 -34.44 9.54
N THR A 330 -7.88 -34.08 9.83
CA THR A 330 -8.89 -33.73 8.81
C THR A 330 -8.42 -32.64 7.84
N PHE A 331 -7.92 -31.51 8.37
CA PHE A 331 -7.41 -30.43 7.53
C PHE A 331 -6.15 -30.84 6.76
N THR A 332 -5.25 -31.62 7.38
CA THR A 332 -4.07 -32.16 6.70
C THR A 332 -4.45 -33.03 5.52
N ARG A 333 -5.42 -33.93 5.70
CA ARG A 333 -5.93 -34.78 4.62
C ARG A 333 -6.56 -33.93 3.51
N SER A 334 -7.41 -32.95 3.84
CA SER A 334 -8.02 -32.07 2.84
C SER A 334 -6.97 -31.29 2.04
N ALA A 335 -5.96 -30.72 2.69
CA ALA A 335 -4.91 -29.97 2.00
C ALA A 335 -4.02 -30.88 1.12
N ALA A 336 -3.69 -32.08 1.60
CA ALA A 336 -2.87 -33.04 0.86
C ALA A 336 -3.63 -33.64 -0.35
N THR A 337 -4.91 -33.96 -0.18
CA THR A 337 -5.76 -34.47 -1.27
C THR A 337 -6.07 -33.40 -2.30
N ALA A 338 -6.24 -32.14 -1.89
CA ALA A 338 -6.33 -30.99 -2.81
C ALA A 338 -5.04 -30.79 -3.61
N ALA A 339 -3.86 -31.00 -3.00
CA ALA A 339 -2.60 -30.94 -3.74
C ALA A 339 -2.53 -32.02 -4.82
N LEU A 340 -2.88 -33.26 -4.48
CA LEU A 340 -2.97 -34.36 -5.44
C LEU A 340 -4.01 -34.08 -6.55
N HIS A 341 -5.14 -33.47 -6.19
CA HIS A 341 -6.16 -33.06 -7.16
C HIS A 341 -5.58 -32.11 -8.20
N TRP A 342 -4.99 -30.98 -7.79
CA TRP A 342 -4.46 -30.00 -8.73
C TRP A 342 -3.24 -30.50 -9.50
N MET A 343 -2.38 -31.30 -8.86
CA MET A 343 -1.33 -32.06 -9.55
C MET A 343 -1.93 -32.91 -10.67
N SER A 344 -2.98 -33.69 -10.39
CA SER A 344 -3.61 -34.55 -11.39
C SER A 344 -4.19 -33.79 -12.60
N GLN A 345 -4.58 -32.52 -12.40
CA GLN A 345 -5.14 -31.67 -13.45
C GLN A 345 -4.08 -30.85 -14.21
N GLY A 346 -2.78 -31.10 -13.96
CA GLY A 346 -1.69 -30.30 -14.54
C GLY A 346 -1.64 -28.85 -14.01
N GLN A 347 -2.34 -28.54 -12.91
CA GLN A 347 -2.44 -27.19 -12.34
C GLN A 347 -1.27 -26.92 -11.38
N TYR A 348 -0.07 -26.89 -11.92
CA TYR A 348 1.17 -26.60 -11.20
C TYR A 348 2.21 -25.95 -12.14
N TYR A 349 3.25 -25.36 -11.56
CA TYR A 349 4.36 -24.77 -12.33
C TYR A 349 5.59 -25.69 -12.29
N GLU A 350 6.20 -25.85 -11.12
CA GLU A 350 7.32 -26.74 -10.88
C GLU A 350 7.00 -27.67 -9.70
N ILE A 351 7.00 -28.97 -9.96
CA ILE A 351 6.89 -30.02 -8.94
C ILE A 351 7.89 -31.13 -9.24
N THR A 352 8.23 -31.89 -8.21
CA THR A 352 9.07 -33.09 -8.30
C THR A 352 8.28 -34.33 -7.90
N GLY A 353 8.82 -35.53 -8.17
CA GLY A 353 8.21 -36.77 -7.69
C GLY A 353 8.11 -36.82 -6.16
N LEU A 354 9.01 -36.13 -5.45
CA LEU A 354 8.96 -36.02 -4.00
C LEU A 354 7.73 -35.25 -3.52
N ASP A 355 7.28 -34.22 -4.25
CA ASP A 355 6.08 -33.46 -3.89
C ASP A 355 4.82 -34.34 -4.00
N VAL A 356 4.71 -35.16 -5.05
CA VAL A 356 3.60 -36.10 -5.25
C VAL A 356 3.59 -37.18 -4.16
N LEU A 357 4.75 -37.78 -3.88
CA LEU A 357 4.88 -38.79 -2.83
C LEU A 357 4.63 -38.21 -1.44
N GLN A 358 5.06 -36.98 -1.19
CA GLN A 358 4.77 -36.26 0.05
C GLN A 358 3.28 -36.01 0.22
N ALA A 359 2.58 -35.57 -0.83
CA ALA A 359 1.13 -35.36 -0.80
C ALA A 359 0.40 -36.67 -0.47
N ARG A 360 0.75 -37.76 -1.17
CA ARG A 360 0.24 -39.11 -0.92
C ARG A 360 0.45 -39.55 0.53
N LYS A 361 1.67 -39.41 1.04
CA LYS A 361 2.01 -39.80 2.41
C LYS A 361 1.20 -39.00 3.43
N LEU A 362 1.17 -37.68 3.30
CA LEU A 362 0.42 -36.81 4.22
C LEU A 362 -1.08 -37.12 4.21
N ALA A 363 -1.66 -37.39 3.05
CA ALA A 363 -3.07 -37.75 2.94
C ALA A 363 -3.40 -39.08 3.66
N LEU A 364 -2.58 -40.11 3.45
CA LEU A 364 -2.80 -41.44 4.04
C LEU A 364 -2.52 -41.44 5.55
N ASP A 365 -1.42 -40.81 5.98
CA ASP A 365 -1.06 -40.70 7.40
C ASP A 365 -2.17 -39.94 8.17
N ALA A 366 -2.70 -38.86 7.59
CA ALA A 366 -3.80 -38.10 8.18
C ALA A 366 -5.12 -38.86 8.20
N ALA A 367 -5.46 -39.57 7.12
CA ALA A 367 -6.65 -40.43 7.08
C ALA A 367 -6.61 -41.55 8.13
N GLN A 368 -5.43 -42.10 8.41
CA GLN A 368 -5.22 -43.06 9.50
C GLN A 368 -5.38 -42.40 10.88
N ALA A 369 -4.94 -41.15 11.04
CA ALA A 369 -5.00 -40.43 12.31
C ALA A 369 -6.40 -39.83 12.62
N GLU A 370 -7.29 -39.70 11.65
CA GLU A 370 -8.68 -39.24 11.84
C GLU A 370 -9.54 -40.25 12.64
N ASP A 371 -9.14 -41.53 12.68
CA ASP A 371 -9.83 -42.63 13.40
C ASP A 371 -11.35 -42.68 13.15
N GLU A 372 -11.76 -42.27 11.93
CA GLU A 372 -13.14 -42.28 11.46
C GLU A 372 -13.34 -43.42 10.44
N GLU A 373 -14.38 -44.22 10.66
CA GLU A 373 -14.64 -45.44 9.89
C GLU A 373 -14.80 -45.13 8.40
N GLY A 374 -13.99 -45.77 7.55
CA GLY A 374 -14.04 -45.64 6.09
C GLY A 374 -13.19 -44.51 5.48
N ILE A 375 -12.71 -43.53 6.25
CA ILE A 375 -11.92 -42.40 5.70
C ILE A 375 -10.58 -42.87 5.11
N GLN A 376 -9.92 -43.84 5.74
CA GLN A 376 -8.69 -44.43 5.23
C GLN A 376 -8.89 -45.15 3.89
N GLU A 377 -9.98 -45.90 3.76
CA GLU A 377 -10.33 -46.62 2.53
C GLU A 377 -10.72 -45.66 1.41
N GLU A 378 -11.52 -44.63 1.72
CA GLU A 378 -11.91 -43.58 0.79
C GLU A 378 -10.68 -42.85 0.23
N THR A 379 -9.78 -42.43 1.11
CA THR A 379 -8.56 -41.70 0.71
C THR A 379 -7.65 -42.58 -0.15
N SER A 380 -7.49 -43.85 0.22
CA SER A 380 -6.71 -44.82 -0.56
C SER A 380 -7.33 -45.06 -1.93
N ARG A 381 -8.66 -45.18 -2.00
CA ARG A 381 -9.42 -45.35 -3.24
C ARG A 381 -9.29 -44.12 -4.16
N TYR A 382 -9.38 -42.92 -3.61
CA TYR A 382 -9.17 -41.67 -4.36
C TYR A 382 -7.77 -41.62 -4.99
N ILE A 383 -6.72 -41.95 -4.22
CA ILE A 383 -5.34 -41.97 -4.73
C ILE A 383 -5.16 -43.05 -5.82
N ALA A 384 -5.74 -44.23 -5.63
CA ALA A 384 -5.71 -45.29 -6.64
C ALA A 384 -6.41 -44.87 -7.94
N GLN A 385 -7.56 -44.19 -7.85
CA GLN A 385 -8.26 -43.65 -9.02
C GLN A 385 -7.41 -42.63 -9.79
N LEU A 386 -6.68 -41.75 -9.11
CA LEU A 386 -5.74 -40.84 -9.77
C LEU A 386 -4.59 -41.62 -10.45
N ALA A 387 -4.09 -42.67 -9.82
CA ALA A 387 -3.04 -43.51 -10.41
C ALA A 387 -3.54 -44.27 -11.66
N GLU A 388 -4.80 -44.66 -11.71
CA GLU A 388 -5.35 -45.46 -12.81
C GLU A 388 -5.94 -44.62 -13.95
N SER A 389 -6.44 -43.42 -13.65
CA SER A 389 -7.15 -42.56 -14.59
C SER A 389 -6.26 -42.02 -15.72
N ASP A 390 -6.72 -42.13 -16.97
CA ASP A 390 -6.10 -41.50 -18.14
C ASP A 390 -6.27 -39.97 -18.18
N ALA A 391 -7.16 -39.42 -17.35
CA ALA A 391 -7.34 -37.96 -17.21
C ALA A 391 -6.35 -37.32 -16.23
N THR A 392 -5.56 -38.13 -15.50
CA THR A 392 -4.51 -37.62 -14.61
C THR A 392 -3.26 -37.30 -15.43
N ASP A 393 -2.65 -36.15 -15.12
CA ASP A 393 -1.36 -35.73 -15.67
C ASP A 393 -0.35 -36.90 -15.70
N GLU A 394 0.31 -37.07 -16.84
CA GLU A 394 1.14 -38.25 -17.11
C GLU A 394 2.28 -38.40 -16.10
N PHE A 395 2.92 -37.29 -15.72
CA PHE A 395 4.01 -37.28 -14.76
C PHE A 395 3.51 -37.71 -13.38
N VAL A 396 2.42 -37.11 -12.91
CA VAL A 396 1.83 -37.42 -11.60
C VAL A 396 1.36 -38.87 -11.54
N ARG A 397 0.67 -39.34 -12.58
CA ARG A 397 0.18 -40.71 -12.70
C ARG A 397 1.31 -41.74 -12.62
N LYS A 398 2.43 -41.48 -13.31
CA LYS A 398 3.61 -42.36 -13.27
C LYS A 398 4.21 -42.47 -11.87
N ILE A 399 4.27 -41.36 -11.14
CA ILE A 399 4.78 -41.35 -9.75
C ILE A 399 3.82 -42.03 -8.78
N LEU A 400 2.50 -41.95 -8.99
CA LEU A 400 1.52 -42.63 -8.14
C LEU A 400 1.45 -44.15 -8.36
N ARG A 401 1.74 -44.62 -9.58
CA ARG A 401 1.82 -46.06 -9.92
C ARG A 401 3.12 -46.73 -9.45
N GLY A 402 4.21 -45.96 -9.37
CA GLY A 402 5.49 -46.40 -8.83
C GLY A 402 5.47 -46.46 -7.31
#